data_AF-A0A1Q8AU42-F1
#
_entry.id   AF-A0A1Q8AU42-F1
#
_cell.length_a   1.000
_cell.length_b   1.000
_cell.length_c   1.000
_cell.angle_alpha   90.00
_cell.angle_beta   90.00
_cell.angle_gamma   90.00
#
_symmetry.space_group_name_H-M   'P 1'
#
loop_
_entity.id
_entity.type
_entity.pdbx_description
1 polymer ?
#
loop_
_entity_poly.entity_id
_entity_poly.type
_entity_poly.pdbx_seq_one_letter_code
_entity_poly.pdbx_strand_id
1 'polypeptide(L)'
;MTTLPRWGLVILCAAASACGPARDKRGLEYTHDMTYSLAYDSFAPNPVTRDGLTLQRPVRGTIPRGYLPLHYSATIEDAERAGRDLQNPVPRTARSAAEGQALFESHCAVCHGNQGAGDGPLVPKIPNPPAYTSARVQRMPVGRIFHVMTFGSGRMASYASQLAAHDRWLIAAHVQRLQNRAEQP
;
A
#
# COMPACT_ATOMS: atom_id res chain seq x y z
N MET A 1 2.27 69.60 -15.28
CA MET A 1 3.24 68.48 -15.30
C MET A 1 3.29 67.91 -13.89
N THR A 2 2.43 66.94 -13.59
CA THR A 2 2.33 66.33 -12.26
C THR A 2 3.47 65.34 -12.06
N THR A 3 4.38 65.65 -11.14
CA THR A 3 5.49 64.78 -10.76
C THR A 3 4.92 63.57 -10.03
N LEU A 4 5.00 62.39 -10.66
CA LEU A 4 4.68 61.14 -9.98
C LEU A 4 5.55 61.04 -8.71
N PRO A 5 4.96 60.81 -7.53
CA PRO A 5 5.72 60.75 -6.30
C PRO A 5 6.71 59.58 -6.39
N ARG A 6 7.98 59.84 -6.10
CA ARG A 6 9.08 58.85 -6.14
C ARG A 6 8.76 57.55 -5.37
N TRP A 7 7.87 57.63 -4.38
CA TRP A 7 7.36 56.50 -3.61
C TRP A 7 6.49 55.53 -4.41
N GLY A 8 5.73 56.01 -5.39
CA GLY A 8 4.89 55.16 -6.25
C GLY A 8 5.70 54.20 -7.11
N LEU A 9 6.89 54.63 -7.56
CA LEU A 9 7.80 53.77 -8.31
C LEU A 9 8.43 52.68 -7.43
N VAL A 10 8.79 53.02 -6.19
CA VAL A 10 9.38 52.09 -5.21
C VAL A 10 8.38 51.00 -4.80
N ILE A 11 7.13 51.40 -4.52
CA ILE A 11 6.06 50.45 -4.17
C ILE A 11 5.75 49.52 -5.34
N LEU A 12 5.72 50.04 -6.58
CA LEU A 12 5.49 49.24 -7.78
C LEU A 12 6.62 48.23 -8.03
N CYS A 13 7.88 48.62 -7.83
CA CYS A 13 9.02 47.72 -7.94
C CYS A 13 9.02 46.62 -6.86
N ALA A 14 8.65 46.94 -5.62
CA ALA A 14 8.56 45.96 -4.54
C ALA A 14 7.46 44.91 -4.80
N ALA A 15 6.30 45.35 -5.29
CA ALA A 15 5.21 44.44 -5.66
C ALA A 15 5.56 43.52 -6.83
N ALA A 16 6.29 44.01 -7.84
CA ALA A 16 6.77 43.20 -8.95
C ALA A 16 7.84 42.17 -8.52
N SER A 17 8.62 42.47 -7.48
CA SER A 17 9.67 41.58 -6.95
C SER A 17 9.12 40.43 -6.10
N ALA A 18 7.92 40.60 -5.54
CA ALA A 18 7.23 39.57 -4.76
C ALA A 18 6.67 38.44 -5.62
N CYS A 19 6.43 38.69 -6.92
CA CYS A 19 5.93 37.71 -7.88
C CYS A 19 7.08 37.17 -8.76
N GLY A 20 7.87 36.25 -8.21
CA GLY A 20 8.88 35.52 -8.98
C GLY A 20 8.28 34.33 -9.75
N PRO A 21 8.77 34.00 -10.96
CA PRO A 21 8.28 32.86 -11.76
C PRO A 21 8.68 31.47 -11.20
N ALA A 22 9.50 31.44 -10.15
CA ALA A 22 10.04 30.22 -9.54
C ALA A 22 9.01 29.54 -8.61
N ARG A 23 7.98 28.93 -9.20
CA ARG A 23 6.99 28.07 -8.52
C ARG A 23 7.59 26.80 -7.91
N ASP A 24 8.84 26.49 -8.27
CA ASP A 24 9.62 25.32 -7.84
C ASP A 24 10.45 25.57 -6.58
N LYS A 25 10.50 26.80 -6.07
CA LYS A 25 11.21 27.14 -4.84
C LYS A 25 10.25 27.20 -3.66
N ARG A 26 10.74 26.74 -2.50
CA ARG A 26 10.02 26.92 -1.23
C ARG A 26 9.75 28.41 -1.00
N GLY A 27 8.57 28.70 -0.46
CA GLY A 27 8.17 30.07 -0.12
C GLY A 27 9.09 30.67 0.95
N LEU A 28 9.12 32.00 1.01
CA LEU A 28 9.84 32.70 2.06
C LEU A 28 9.12 32.45 3.40
N GLU A 29 9.86 31.93 4.36
CA GLU A 29 9.38 31.71 5.72
C GLU A 29 10.05 32.72 6.65
N TYR A 30 9.25 33.49 7.38
CA TYR A 30 9.74 34.59 8.23
C TYR A 30 10.08 34.12 9.65
N THR A 31 9.20 33.34 10.29
CA THR A 31 9.41 32.78 11.63
C THR A 31 9.55 31.27 11.54
N HIS A 32 10.74 30.75 11.78
CA HIS A 32 11.06 29.32 11.78
C HIS A 32 10.92 28.68 13.17
N ASP A 33 10.30 29.38 14.12
CA ASP A 33 10.17 28.89 15.49
C ASP A 33 9.12 27.77 15.52
N MET A 34 9.60 26.55 15.65
CA MET A 34 8.82 25.29 15.66
C MET A 34 8.24 24.82 14.32
N THR A 35 8.57 25.42 13.18
CA THR A 35 8.13 24.91 11.86
C THR A 35 8.76 23.56 11.52
N TYR A 36 10.03 23.38 11.91
CA TYR A 36 10.75 22.13 11.75
C TYR A 36 10.93 21.47 13.11
N SER A 37 10.68 20.17 13.16
CA SER A 37 10.91 19.37 14.36
C SER A 37 12.41 19.26 14.65
N LEU A 38 12.78 19.42 15.93
CA LEU A 38 14.13 19.08 16.40
C LEU A 38 14.37 17.56 16.38
N ALA A 39 13.31 16.78 16.61
CA ALA A 39 13.33 15.33 16.47
C ALA A 39 13.20 14.95 14.99
N TYR A 40 13.96 13.94 14.56
CA TYR A 40 13.83 13.42 13.19
C TYR A 40 12.48 12.73 13.01
N ASP A 41 11.73 13.16 12.00
CA ASP A 41 10.53 12.45 11.55
C ASP A 41 10.89 11.10 10.92
N SER A 42 9.91 10.18 10.85
CA SER A 42 10.14 8.79 10.43
C SER A 42 10.86 8.68 9.06
N PHE A 43 10.50 9.51 8.09
CA PHE A 43 11.10 9.52 6.74
C PHE A 43 12.09 10.66 6.52
N ALA A 44 12.48 11.38 7.57
CA ALA A 44 13.49 12.44 7.46
C ALA A 44 14.89 11.83 7.25
N PRO A 45 15.78 12.50 6.49
CA PRO A 45 17.17 12.11 6.42
C PRO A 45 17.86 12.29 7.78
N ASN A 46 18.79 11.40 8.11
CA ASN A 46 19.51 11.42 9.38
C ASN A 46 21.03 11.23 9.19
N PRO A 47 21.85 12.28 9.38
CA PRO A 47 23.29 12.23 9.16
C PRO A 47 24.06 11.39 10.18
N VAL A 48 23.42 10.99 11.30
CA VAL A 48 24.04 10.15 12.34
C VAL A 48 24.06 8.67 11.92
N THR A 49 23.12 8.26 11.08
CA THR A 49 22.99 6.86 10.63
C THR A 49 23.89 6.57 9.43
N ARG A 50 24.35 5.33 9.30
CA ARG A 50 25.27 4.90 8.24
C ARG A 50 24.70 5.10 6.82
N ASP A 51 23.40 4.89 6.65
CA ASP A 51 22.67 4.94 5.38
C ASP A 51 21.86 6.23 5.20
N GLY A 52 21.92 7.15 6.15
CA GLY A 52 21.22 8.43 6.09
C GLY A 52 19.72 8.35 6.37
N LEU A 53 19.19 7.20 6.81
CA LEU A 53 17.75 6.99 7.03
C LEU A 53 17.39 7.06 8.51
N THR A 54 16.34 7.80 8.88
CA THR A 54 15.82 7.72 10.25
C THR A 54 15.17 6.35 10.53
N LEU A 55 14.41 5.81 9.56
CA LEU A 55 13.73 4.52 9.67
C LEU A 55 14.69 3.35 9.43
N GLN A 56 15.42 2.96 10.47
CA GLN A 56 16.33 1.82 10.44
C GLN A 56 15.58 0.48 10.40
N ARG A 57 16.19 -0.52 9.76
CA ARG A 57 15.67 -1.89 9.77
C ARG A 57 15.79 -2.49 11.17
N PRO A 58 14.76 -3.19 11.67
CA PRO A 58 14.88 -3.91 12.92
C PRO A 58 15.90 -5.05 12.80
N VAL A 59 16.51 -5.43 13.92
CA VAL A 59 17.44 -6.56 13.97
C VAL A 59 16.71 -7.84 13.53
N ARG A 60 17.37 -8.67 12.72
CA ARG A 60 16.81 -9.92 12.21
C ARG A 60 16.36 -10.82 13.37
N GLY A 61 15.16 -11.38 13.26
CA GLY A 61 14.60 -12.31 14.26
C GLY A 61 13.87 -11.62 15.42
N THR A 62 13.81 -10.29 15.45
CA THR A 62 12.98 -9.57 16.42
C THR A 62 11.48 -9.79 16.15
N ILE A 63 10.71 -10.01 17.20
CA ILE A 63 9.26 -10.23 17.15
C ILE A 63 8.60 -9.15 18.00
N PRO A 64 7.83 -8.22 17.40
CA PRO A 64 7.14 -7.19 18.16
C PRO A 64 5.99 -7.78 18.98
N ARG A 65 5.60 -7.09 20.06
CA ARG A 65 4.47 -7.49 20.89
C ARG A 65 3.18 -7.49 20.08
N GLY A 66 2.36 -8.53 20.22
CA GLY A 66 1.10 -8.67 19.48
C GLY A 66 1.26 -9.20 18.05
N TYR A 67 2.48 -9.49 17.60
CA TYR A 67 2.72 -10.12 16.30
C TYR A 67 3.03 -11.61 16.48
N LEU A 68 2.30 -12.46 15.77
CA LEU A 68 2.55 -13.90 15.71
C LEU A 68 3.26 -14.22 14.39
N PRO A 69 4.54 -14.63 14.42
CA PRO A 69 5.25 -15.05 13.22
C PRO A 69 4.58 -16.26 12.58
N LEU A 70 4.47 -16.22 11.26
CA LEU A 70 4.01 -17.34 10.46
C LEU A 70 5.21 -18.25 10.17
N HIS A 71 5.14 -19.51 10.59
CA HIS A 71 6.18 -20.52 10.32
C HIS A 71 6.00 -21.14 8.93
N TYR A 72 6.02 -20.28 7.91
CA TYR A 72 5.94 -20.64 6.49
C TYR A 72 6.99 -19.87 5.70
N SER A 73 7.40 -20.46 4.59
CA SER A 73 8.31 -19.91 3.59
C SER A 73 7.57 -19.65 2.29
N ALA A 74 8.21 -18.91 1.37
CA ALA A 74 7.69 -18.64 0.03
C ALA A 74 7.85 -19.87 -0.92
N THR A 75 7.38 -21.04 -0.48
CA THR A 75 7.44 -22.29 -1.24
C THR A 75 6.03 -22.81 -1.53
N ILE A 76 5.91 -23.67 -2.55
CA ILE A 76 4.62 -24.26 -2.94
C ILE A 76 4.13 -25.20 -1.83
N GLU A 77 5.03 -25.99 -1.25
CA GLU A 77 4.75 -26.94 -0.19
C GLU A 77 4.17 -26.23 1.05
N ASP A 78 4.74 -25.07 1.39
CA ASP A 78 4.28 -24.26 2.51
C ASP A 78 2.96 -23.55 2.19
N ALA A 79 2.73 -23.17 0.93
CA ALA A 79 1.44 -22.64 0.49
C ALA A 79 0.32 -23.70 0.59
N GLU A 80 0.60 -24.95 0.20
CA GLU A 80 -0.33 -26.06 0.37
C GLU A 80 -0.55 -26.40 1.86
N ARG A 81 0.53 -26.38 2.67
CA ARG A 81 0.43 -26.58 4.13
C ARG A 81 -0.42 -25.49 4.78
N ALA A 82 -0.20 -24.23 4.45
CA ALA A 82 -1.02 -23.11 4.92
C ALA A 82 -2.49 -23.27 4.53
N GLY A 83 -2.77 -23.83 3.35
CA GLY A 83 -4.13 -24.16 2.93
C GLY A 83 -4.85 -25.19 3.79
N ARG A 84 -4.12 -26.11 4.43
CA ARG A 84 -4.67 -27.13 5.34
C ARG A 84 -4.76 -26.64 6.78
N ASP A 85 -3.74 -25.91 7.23
CA ASP A 85 -3.57 -25.59 8.64
C ASP A 85 -4.26 -24.27 9.03
N LEU A 86 -4.28 -23.28 8.13
CA LEU A 86 -4.77 -21.95 8.45
C LEU A 86 -6.25 -21.79 8.14
N GLN A 87 -6.97 -21.28 9.12
CA GLN A 87 -8.37 -20.88 9.01
C GLN A 87 -8.47 -19.37 9.18
N ASN A 88 -9.48 -18.77 8.55
CA ASN A 88 -9.73 -17.35 8.68
C ASN A 88 -10.36 -17.07 10.06
N PRO A 89 -9.67 -16.34 10.96
CA PRO A 89 -10.20 -16.04 12.29
C PRO A 89 -11.21 -14.89 12.29
N VAL A 90 -11.35 -14.16 11.17
CA VAL A 90 -12.22 -12.98 11.09
C VAL A 90 -13.68 -13.41 10.91
N PRO A 91 -14.60 -12.95 11.79
CA PRO A 91 -16.02 -13.27 11.68
C PRO A 91 -16.62 -12.81 10.36
N ARG A 92 -17.43 -13.67 9.72
CA ARG A 92 -18.13 -13.34 8.47
C ARG A 92 -19.35 -12.48 8.77
N THR A 93 -19.19 -11.17 8.63
CA THR A 93 -20.24 -10.16 8.79
C THR A 93 -20.40 -9.33 7.52
N ALA A 94 -21.50 -8.57 7.40
CA ALA A 94 -21.67 -7.63 6.30
C ALA A 94 -20.54 -6.57 6.27
N ARG A 95 -20.10 -6.12 7.45
CA ARG A 95 -18.99 -5.18 7.61
C ARG A 95 -17.68 -5.77 7.08
N SER A 96 -17.29 -6.96 7.53
CA SER A 96 -16.05 -7.61 7.07
C SER A 96 -16.07 -7.88 5.56
N ALA A 97 -17.26 -8.19 4.99
CA ALA A 97 -17.40 -8.38 3.56
C ALA A 97 -17.16 -7.08 2.77
N ALA A 98 -17.71 -5.96 3.25
CA ALA A 98 -17.51 -4.64 2.64
C ALA A 98 -16.06 -4.17 2.77
N GLU A 99 -15.44 -4.34 3.93
CA GLU A 99 -14.02 -3.99 4.16
C GLU A 99 -13.11 -4.83 3.26
N GLY A 100 -13.33 -6.15 3.18
CA GLY A 100 -12.56 -7.03 2.28
C GLY A 100 -12.70 -6.68 0.80
N GLN A 101 -13.87 -6.22 0.37
CA GLN A 101 -14.08 -5.73 -0.99
C GLN A 101 -13.29 -4.45 -1.26
N ALA A 102 -13.40 -3.45 -0.39
CA ALA A 102 -12.70 -2.16 -0.57
C ALA A 102 -11.17 -2.33 -0.61
N LEU A 103 -10.65 -3.20 0.26
CA LEU A 103 -9.22 -3.55 0.27
C LEU A 103 -8.81 -4.27 -1.02
N PHE A 104 -9.63 -5.21 -1.50
CA PHE A 104 -9.36 -5.92 -2.77
C PHE A 104 -9.34 -4.95 -3.96
N GLU A 105 -10.32 -4.04 -4.04
CA GLU A 105 -10.39 -3.03 -5.10
C GLU A 105 -9.17 -2.11 -5.10
N SER A 106 -8.67 -1.74 -3.91
CA SER A 106 -7.51 -0.84 -3.76
C SER A 106 -6.17 -1.51 -4.09
N HIS A 107 -5.99 -2.78 -3.72
CA HIS A 107 -4.68 -3.44 -3.78
C HIS A 107 -4.55 -4.55 -4.83
N CYS A 108 -5.66 -5.20 -5.20
CA CYS A 108 -5.63 -6.43 -5.98
C CYS A 108 -6.27 -6.28 -7.36
N ALA A 109 -7.35 -5.50 -7.48
CA ALA A 109 -8.11 -5.36 -8.72
C ALA A 109 -7.31 -4.75 -9.88
N VAL A 110 -6.27 -3.96 -9.57
CA VAL A 110 -5.35 -3.38 -10.57
C VAL A 110 -4.69 -4.44 -11.47
N CYS A 111 -4.50 -5.66 -10.94
CA CYS A 111 -3.98 -6.81 -11.69
C CYS A 111 -5.05 -7.88 -11.93
N HIS A 112 -5.87 -8.18 -10.92
CA HIS A 112 -6.82 -9.30 -10.96
C HIS A 112 -8.20 -8.94 -11.54
N GLY A 113 -8.50 -7.66 -11.72
CA GLY A 113 -9.83 -7.15 -12.08
C GLY A 113 -10.81 -7.18 -10.90
N ASN A 114 -11.84 -6.34 -10.95
CA ASN A 114 -12.86 -6.25 -9.89
C ASN A 114 -13.63 -7.55 -9.69
N GLN A 115 -13.73 -8.38 -10.73
CA GLN A 115 -14.40 -9.67 -10.68
C GLN A 115 -13.43 -10.84 -10.50
N GLY A 116 -12.12 -10.59 -10.38
CA GLY A 116 -11.11 -11.64 -10.26
C GLY A 116 -10.92 -12.45 -11.55
N ALA A 117 -11.25 -11.90 -12.72
CA ALA A 117 -11.12 -12.58 -14.01
C ALA A 117 -9.69 -12.53 -14.60
N GLY A 118 -8.75 -11.86 -13.91
CA GLY A 118 -7.39 -11.71 -14.40
C GLY A 118 -7.27 -10.68 -15.52
N ASP A 119 -8.20 -9.73 -15.58
CA ASP A 119 -8.38 -8.73 -16.62
C ASP A 119 -8.18 -7.29 -16.10
N GLY A 120 -7.39 -7.14 -15.02
CA GLY A 120 -7.08 -5.84 -14.45
C GLY A 120 -6.36 -4.92 -15.46
N PRO A 121 -6.40 -3.59 -15.24
CA PRO A 121 -5.84 -2.60 -16.16
C PRO A 121 -4.33 -2.75 -16.43
N LEU A 122 -3.58 -3.47 -15.59
CA LEU A 122 -2.16 -3.75 -15.82
C LEU A 122 -1.88 -4.95 -16.72
N VAL A 123 -2.86 -5.82 -16.99
CA VAL A 123 -2.70 -7.06 -17.75
C VAL A 123 -2.10 -6.86 -19.15
N PRO A 124 -2.35 -5.77 -19.90
CA PRO A 124 -1.65 -5.53 -21.16
C PRO A 124 -0.12 -5.41 -21.03
N LYS A 125 0.41 -5.22 -19.82
CA LYS A 125 1.84 -5.00 -19.54
C LYS A 125 2.48 -6.09 -18.68
N ILE A 126 1.70 -7.01 -18.13
CA ILE A 126 2.18 -8.08 -17.24
C ILE A 126 1.57 -9.43 -17.64
N PRO A 127 2.18 -10.55 -17.26
CA PRO A 127 1.50 -11.84 -17.38
C PRO A 127 0.18 -11.85 -16.61
N ASN A 128 -0.89 -12.25 -17.29
CA ASN A 128 -2.24 -12.35 -16.75
C ASN A 128 -2.24 -13.21 -15.46
N PRO A 129 -2.78 -12.67 -14.34
CA PRO A 129 -3.05 -13.48 -13.16
C PRO A 129 -4.22 -14.44 -13.42
N PRO A 130 -4.17 -15.70 -12.96
CA PRO A 130 -5.22 -16.66 -13.24
C PRO A 130 -6.58 -16.17 -12.72
N ALA A 131 -7.62 -16.35 -13.52
CA ALA A 131 -8.99 -16.10 -13.09
C ALA A 131 -9.33 -16.94 -11.85
N TYR A 132 -10.04 -16.35 -10.88
CA TYR A 132 -10.40 -17.04 -9.64
C TYR A 132 -11.39 -18.18 -9.86
N THR A 133 -12.12 -18.15 -10.97
CA THR A 133 -13.03 -19.20 -11.42
C THR A 133 -12.32 -20.34 -12.17
N SER A 134 -11.02 -20.20 -12.49
CA SER A 134 -10.25 -21.27 -13.13
C SER A 134 -10.11 -22.47 -12.20
N ALA A 135 -10.06 -23.69 -12.76
CA ALA A 135 -9.95 -24.93 -11.98
C ALA A 135 -8.77 -24.93 -10.98
N ARG A 136 -7.69 -24.22 -11.31
CA ARG A 136 -6.51 -24.06 -10.45
C ARG A 136 -6.79 -23.24 -9.19
N VAL A 137 -7.61 -22.21 -9.29
CA VAL A 137 -7.82 -21.24 -8.20
C VAL A 137 -9.17 -21.42 -7.52
N GLN A 138 -10.19 -21.91 -8.23
CA GLN A 138 -11.57 -22.03 -7.74
C GLN A 138 -11.66 -22.82 -6.43
N ARG A 139 -10.85 -23.87 -6.28
CA ARG A 139 -10.83 -24.74 -5.09
C ARG A 139 -9.72 -24.39 -4.09
N MET A 140 -9.08 -23.24 -4.25
CA MET A 140 -7.98 -22.85 -3.38
C MET A 140 -8.50 -22.48 -1.99
N PRO A 141 -8.01 -23.13 -0.91
CA PRO A 141 -8.47 -22.85 0.44
C PRO A 141 -8.02 -21.47 0.93
N VAL A 142 -8.78 -20.87 1.84
CA VAL A 142 -8.55 -19.51 2.36
C VAL A 142 -7.13 -19.30 2.91
N GLY A 143 -6.59 -20.31 3.61
CA GLY A 143 -5.25 -20.27 4.17
C GLY A 143 -4.15 -20.16 3.12
N ARG A 144 -4.34 -20.79 1.96
CA ARG A 144 -3.40 -20.70 0.84
C ARG A 144 -3.47 -19.33 0.15
N ILE A 145 -4.66 -18.76 0.02
CA ILE A 145 -4.84 -17.40 -0.51
C ILE A 145 -4.11 -16.39 0.41
N PHE A 146 -4.28 -16.52 1.72
CA PHE A 146 -3.59 -15.72 2.72
C PHE A 146 -2.06 -15.88 2.65
N HIS A 147 -1.56 -17.11 2.46
CA HIS A 147 -0.13 -17.37 2.25
C HIS A 147 0.40 -16.66 1.01
N VAL A 148 -0.29 -16.78 -0.12
CA VAL A 148 0.10 -16.12 -1.39
C VAL A 148 0.20 -14.60 -1.23
N MET A 149 -0.73 -13.97 -0.52
CA MET A 149 -0.64 -12.53 -0.24
C MET A 149 0.52 -12.18 0.71
N THR A 150 0.85 -13.09 1.63
CA THR A 150 1.90 -12.86 2.64
C THR A 150 3.30 -13.05 2.05
N PHE A 151 3.52 -14.08 1.24
CA PHE A 151 4.85 -14.46 0.75
C PHE A 151 5.06 -14.21 -0.74
N GLY A 152 3.99 -13.94 -1.49
CA GLY A 152 4.00 -13.89 -2.94
C GLY A 152 3.87 -15.29 -3.57
N SER A 153 3.65 -15.32 -4.88
CA SER A 153 3.62 -16.56 -5.66
C SER A 153 3.91 -16.28 -7.13
N GLY A 154 4.94 -16.93 -7.69
CA GLY A 154 5.36 -16.70 -9.07
C GLY A 154 5.76 -15.25 -9.30
N ARG A 155 4.98 -14.52 -10.12
CA ARG A 155 5.20 -13.10 -10.41
C ARG A 155 4.45 -12.15 -9.47
N MET A 156 3.58 -12.67 -8.60
CA MET A 156 2.90 -11.86 -7.59
C MET A 156 3.85 -11.60 -6.42
N ALA A 157 4.10 -10.33 -6.13
CA ALA A 157 4.93 -9.90 -5.00
C ALA A 157 4.22 -10.15 -3.65
N SER A 158 5.00 -10.11 -2.56
CA SER A 158 4.45 -10.08 -1.21
C SER A 158 3.76 -8.74 -0.93
N TYR A 159 2.61 -8.80 -0.26
CA TYR A 159 1.88 -7.65 0.26
C TYR A 159 2.01 -7.50 1.79
N ALA A 160 2.87 -8.29 2.43
CA ALA A 160 2.98 -8.30 3.90
C ALA A 160 3.44 -6.97 4.50
N SER A 161 4.14 -6.13 3.74
CA SER A 161 4.57 -4.79 4.15
C SER A 161 3.49 -3.71 4.00
N GLN A 162 2.47 -3.95 3.16
CA GLN A 162 1.43 -2.98 2.83
C GLN A 162 0.11 -3.27 3.55
N LEU A 163 -0.17 -4.56 3.80
CA LEU A 163 -1.42 -5.02 4.38
C LEU A 163 -1.17 -5.71 5.71
N ALA A 164 -1.93 -5.38 6.74
CA ALA A 164 -1.90 -6.10 8.01
C ALA A 164 -2.44 -7.53 7.85
N ALA A 165 -2.11 -8.43 8.78
CA ALA A 165 -2.60 -9.82 8.71
C ALA A 165 -4.13 -9.90 8.73
N HIS A 166 -4.79 -9.06 9.54
CA HIS A 166 -6.25 -8.93 9.57
C HIS A 166 -6.83 -8.59 8.19
N ASP A 167 -6.26 -7.60 7.51
CA ASP A 167 -6.73 -7.13 6.20
C ASP A 167 -6.52 -8.17 5.11
N ARG A 168 -5.40 -8.89 5.17
CA ARG A 168 -5.17 -10.05 4.28
C ARG A 168 -6.21 -11.15 4.51
N TRP A 169 -6.69 -11.37 5.73
CA TRP A 169 -7.79 -12.31 5.98
C TRP A 169 -9.14 -11.84 5.41
N LEU A 170 -9.42 -10.53 5.50
CA LEU A 170 -10.61 -9.93 4.87
C LEU A 170 -10.58 -10.10 3.35
N ILE A 171 -9.45 -9.80 2.72
CA ILE A 171 -9.26 -9.98 1.28
C ILE A 171 -9.38 -11.46 0.91
N ALA A 172 -8.77 -12.37 1.67
CA ALA A 172 -8.86 -13.81 1.40
C ALA A 172 -10.32 -14.30 1.38
N ALA A 173 -11.16 -13.82 2.31
CA ALA A 173 -12.59 -14.11 2.31
C ALA A 173 -13.30 -13.51 1.08
N HIS A 174 -12.94 -12.30 0.66
CA HIS A 174 -13.49 -11.69 -0.55
C HIS A 174 -13.12 -12.49 -1.82
N VAL A 175 -11.86 -12.94 -1.93
CA VAL A 175 -11.43 -13.81 -3.04
C VAL A 175 -12.23 -15.11 -3.06
N GLN A 176 -12.50 -15.73 -1.90
CA GLN A 176 -13.36 -16.91 -1.85
C GLN A 176 -14.78 -16.66 -2.35
N ARG A 177 -15.33 -15.47 -2.08
CA ARG A 177 -16.64 -15.06 -2.64
C ARG A 177 -16.58 -14.95 -4.16
N LEU A 178 -15.49 -14.42 -4.72
CA LEU A 178 -15.29 -14.32 -6.17
C LEU A 178 -15.09 -15.69 -6.85
N GLN A 179 -14.42 -16.65 -6.19
CA GLN A 179 -14.30 -18.04 -6.67
C GLN A 179 -15.67 -18.68 -6.95
N ASN A 180 -16.66 -18.41 -6.08
CA ASN A 180 -17.99 -19.01 -6.12
C ASN A 180 -18.99 -18.25 -7.01
N ARG A 181 -18.60 -17.10 -7.57
CA ARG A 181 -19.53 -16.25 -8.34
C ARG A 181 -19.84 -16.81 -9.73
N ALA A 182 -19.08 -17.79 -10.22
CA ALA A 182 -19.41 -18.53 -11.44
C ALA A 182 -20.66 -19.42 -11.30
N GLU A 183 -21.13 -19.68 -10.07
CA GLU A 183 -22.31 -20.53 -9.81
C GLU A 183 -23.63 -19.74 -9.68
N GLN A 184 -23.61 -18.41 -9.85
CA GLN A 184 -24.84 -17.60 -9.82
C GLN A 184 -25.23 -17.20 -11.25
N PRO A 185 -26.36 -17.73 -11.80
CA PRO A 185 -26.87 -17.38 -13.12
C PRO A 185 -27.32 -15.91 -13.22
#